data_AF-A0A1C7DRI5-F1
#
_entry.id   AF-A0A1C7DRI5-F1
#
_cell.length_a   1.000
_cell.length_b   1.000
_cell.length_c   1.000
_cell.angle_alpha   90.00
_cell.angle_beta   90.00
_cell.angle_gamma   90.00
#
_symmetry.space_group_name_H-M   'P 1'
#
loop_
_entity.id
_entity.type
_entity.pdbx_description
1 polymer ?
#
loop_
_entity_poly.entity_id
_entity_poly.type
_entity_poly.pdbx_seq_one_letter_code
_entity_poly.pdbx_strand_id
1 'polypeptide(L)'
;MTHQQMTIETIEKGIYLSEENLELATFGMGCFWGPDARFGSMAGILRTRVGFAGGTTPTPSYRTMGDHTETIQIEYDPQVISYANILKEFWRNHYPNRDNYKGRQYISLVHYHTDQQRQVIEAIRKEMETELGESIETEISPFSQFTLAEERHQKYYLKRYPKALDQLAALYPNKEMLVDSTFAARLNGFVKGFGTKDSLQKEINQWSIGETEKAFLTKLFLSLKW
;
A
#
# COMPACT_ATOMS: atom_id res chain seq x y z
N MET A 1 20.91 -4.83 -32.97
CA MET A 1 19.58 -4.50 -32.42
C MET A 1 19.71 -4.54 -30.92
N THR A 2 19.74 -3.38 -30.27
CA THR A 2 19.75 -3.26 -28.81
C THR A 2 18.43 -3.83 -28.29
N HIS A 3 18.48 -4.97 -27.60
CA HIS A 3 17.35 -5.41 -26.80
C HIS A 3 17.13 -4.33 -25.73
N GLN A 4 16.11 -3.50 -25.91
CA GLN A 4 15.70 -2.56 -24.89
C GLN A 4 15.29 -3.39 -23.67
N GLN A 5 16.01 -3.24 -22.58
CA GLN A 5 15.81 -4.01 -21.36
C GLN A 5 14.43 -3.65 -20.79
N MET A 6 13.52 -4.64 -20.66
CA MET A 6 12.21 -4.43 -20.04
C MET A 6 12.40 -4.07 -18.56
N THR A 7 11.87 -2.92 -18.16
CA THR A 7 11.79 -2.49 -16.75
C THR A 7 10.39 -2.73 -16.21
N ILE A 8 10.24 -2.73 -14.88
CA ILE A 8 8.92 -2.92 -14.26
C ILE A 8 7.92 -1.85 -14.72
N GLU A 9 8.37 -0.61 -14.89
CA GLU A 9 7.53 0.51 -15.30
C GLU A 9 6.94 0.28 -16.69
N THR A 10 7.76 -0.23 -17.62
CA THR A 10 7.29 -0.58 -18.97
C THR A 10 6.28 -1.73 -18.96
N ILE A 11 6.48 -2.71 -18.09
CA ILE A 11 5.58 -3.87 -17.94
C ILE A 11 4.26 -3.45 -17.30
N GLU A 12 4.32 -2.69 -16.21
CA GLU A 12 3.15 -2.32 -15.43
C GLU A 12 2.34 -1.19 -16.06
N LYS A 13 2.86 -0.51 -17.09
CA LYS A 13 2.15 0.57 -17.79
C LYS A 13 0.74 0.16 -18.24
N GLY A 14 0.54 -1.11 -18.61
CA GLY A 14 -0.78 -1.65 -19.01
C GLY A 14 -1.71 -2.00 -17.84
N ILE A 15 -1.20 -2.13 -16.61
CA ILE A 15 -2.05 -2.32 -15.42
C ILE A 15 -2.93 -1.07 -15.22
N TYR A 16 -2.39 0.11 -15.52
CA TYR A 16 -3.11 1.38 -15.48
C TYR A 16 -4.01 1.53 -16.71
N LEU A 17 -5.27 1.09 -16.61
CA LEU A 17 -6.26 1.26 -17.69
C LEU A 17 -6.46 2.76 -18.03
N SER A 18 -6.38 3.62 -17.03
CA SER A 18 -6.24 5.09 -17.13
C SER A 18 -5.86 5.64 -15.74
N GLU A 19 -4.81 6.46 -15.65
CA GLU A 19 -4.46 7.13 -14.38
C GLU A 19 -5.57 8.09 -13.90
N GLU A 20 -6.47 8.52 -14.79
CA GLU A 20 -7.55 9.47 -14.47
C GLU A 20 -8.63 8.89 -13.55
N ASN A 21 -8.67 7.57 -13.40
CA ASN A 21 -9.69 6.89 -12.59
C ASN A 21 -9.16 6.36 -11.25
N LEU A 22 -7.88 6.53 -10.96
CA LEU A 22 -7.29 6.04 -9.72
C LEU A 22 -7.61 6.98 -8.56
N GLU A 23 -7.86 6.41 -7.40
CA GLU A 23 -8.16 7.15 -6.19
C GLU A 23 -7.11 6.87 -5.10
N LEU A 24 -6.98 7.82 -4.16
CA LEU A 24 -6.06 7.72 -3.04
C LEU A 24 -6.81 7.46 -1.73
N ALA A 25 -6.23 6.61 -0.89
CA ALA A 25 -6.63 6.40 0.50
C ALA A 25 -5.41 6.60 1.41
N THR A 26 -5.57 7.32 2.52
CA THR A 26 -4.46 7.67 3.42
C THR A 26 -4.82 7.34 4.86
N PHE A 27 -4.07 6.43 5.50
CA PHE A 27 -4.40 5.90 6.82
C PHE A 27 -3.18 5.80 7.76
N GLY A 28 -3.39 6.04 9.06
CA GLY A 28 -2.50 5.64 10.14
C GLY A 28 -3.15 4.53 10.97
N MET A 29 -2.43 3.41 11.17
CA MET A 29 -2.95 2.24 11.91
C MET A 29 -1.83 1.50 12.67
N GLY A 30 -0.94 2.26 13.30
CA GLY A 30 0.28 1.75 13.93
C GLY A 30 1.46 1.68 12.97
N CYS A 31 2.40 0.75 13.22
CA CYS A 31 3.60 0.64 12.38
C CYS A 31 3.23 0.33 10.92
N PHE A 32 3.66 1.19 10.00
CA PHE A 32 3.21 1.18 8.60
C PHE A 32 3.70 -0.01 7.75
N TRP A 33 4.62 -0.84 8.25
CA TRP A 33 5.17 -1.98 7.49
C TRP A 33 4.12 -3.07 7.29
N GLY A 34 3.36 -3.38 8.35
CA GLY A 34 2.26 -4.34 8.30
C GLY A 34 1.17 -3.92 7.31
N PRO A 35 0.63 -2.69 7.43
CA PRO A 35 -0.30 -2.09 6.47
C PRO A 35 0.21 -2.11 5.04
N ASP A 36 1.47 -1.75 4.78
CA ASP A 36 2.07 -1.77 3.42
C ASP A 36 1.96 -3.15 2.78
N ALA A 37 2.33 -4.21 3.51
CA ALA A 37 2.20 -5.58 3.01
C ALA A 37 0.74 -6.04 2.89
N ARG A 38 -0.13 -5.63 3.81
CA ARG A 38 -1.54 -6.02 3.81
C ARG A 38 -2.28 -5.42 2.63
N PHE A 39 -2.32 -4.10 2.54
CA PHE A 39 -2.97 -3.40 1.44
C PHE A 39 -2.28 -3.69 0.11
N GLY A 40 -0.94 -3.75 0.10
CA GLY A 40 -0.18 -4.10 -1.10
C GLY A 40 -0.47 -5.50 -1.66
N SER A 41 -1.12 -6.39 -0.90
CA SER A 41 -1.53 -7.72 -1.35
C SER A 41 -2.93 -7.79 -1.97
N MET A 42 -3.73 -6.72 -1.88
CA MET A 42 -5.13 -6.77 -2.28
C MET A 42 -5.30 -6.45 -3.77
N ALA A 43 -6.12 -7.24 -4.46
CA ALA A 43 -6.55 -6.93 -5.82
C ALA A 43 -7.24 -5.56 -5.88
N GLY A 44 -6.94 -4.79 -6.93
CA GLY A 44 -7.42 -3.41 -7.08
C GLY A 44 -6.58 -2.36 -6.36
N ILE A 45 -5.65 -2.75 -5.47
CA ILE A 45 -4.61 -1.84 -4.97
C ILE A 45 -3.40 -1.93 -5.90
N LEU A 46 -3.01 -0.79 -6.47
CA LEU A 46 -1.93 -0.69 -7.44
C LEU A 46 -0.63 -0.31 -6.74
N ARG A 47 -0.66 0.76 -5.94
CA ARG A 47 0.56 1.29 -5.30
C ARG A 47 0.35 1.53 -3.82
N THR A 48 1.38 1.25 -3.05
CA THR A 48 1.44 1.55 -1.61
C THR A 48 2.72 2.30 -1.29
N ARG A 49 2.62 3.38 -0.52
CA ARG A 49 3.76 4.15 -0.04
C ARG A 49 3.60 4.39 1.45
N VAL A 50 4.68 4.23 2.19
CA VAL A 50 4.69 4.53 3.63
C VAL A 50 5.35 5.88 3.89
N GLY A 51 4.89 6.59 4.92
CA GLY A 51 5.28 7.97 5.17
C GLY A 51 4.74 8.53 6.47
N PHE A 52 4.72 9.86 6.54
CA PHE A 52 4.31 10.63 7.69
C PHE A 52 3.24 11.65 7.26
N ALA A 53 2.13 11.70 7.99
CA ALA A 53 1.04 12.65 7.78
C ALA A 53 0.33 13.00 9.10
N GLY A 54 -0.57 13.98 9.06
CA GLY A 54 -1.40 14.38 10.20
C GLY A 54 -0.73 15.32 11.21
N GLY A 55 0.52 15.73 10.96
CA GLY A 55 1.25 16.72 11.74
C GLY A 55 1.57 18.00 10.97
N THR A 56 2.19 18.95 11.68
CA THR A 56 2.57 20.28 11.20
C THR A 56 4.08 20.43 11.01
N THR A 57 4.88 19.51 11.57
CA THR A 57 6.34 19.56 11.46
C THR A 57 6.78 19.51 9.98
N PRO A 58 7.61 20.46 9.51
CA PRO A 58 8.09 20.45 8.13
C PRO A 58 9.10 19.31 7.92
N THR A 59 9.04 18.65 6.76
CA THR A 59 10.00 17.61 6.35
C THR A 59 10.25 16.53 7.41
N PRO A 60 9.21 15.82 7.90
CA PRO A 60 9.36 14.79 8.91
C PRO A 60 10.27 13.65 8.42
N SER A 61 11.08 13.11 9.31
CA SER A 61 11.83 11.87 9.12
C SER A 61 11.51 10.89 10.24
N TYR A 62 11.88 9.62 10.12
CA TYR A 62 11.62 8.64 11.18
C TYR A 62 12.18 9.07 12.54
N ARG A 63 13.30 9.81 12.56
CA ARG A 63 13.93 10.29 13.81
C ARG A 63 13.38 11.64 14.29
N THR A 64 12.69 12.38 13.43
CA THR A 64 12.26 13.76 13.67
C THR A 64 10.86 14.02 13.10
N MET A 65 9.92 13.13 13.38
CA MET A 65 8.56 13.21 12.82
C MET A 65 7.63 14.18 13.56
N GLY A 66 8.02 14.65 14.75
CA GLY A 66 7.22 15.58 15.54
C GLY A 66 5.82 15.05 15.83
N ASP A 67 4.80 15.78 15.36
CA ASP A 67 3.38 15.53 15.55
C ASP A 67 2.73 14.73 14.39
N HIS A 68 3.52 14.16 13.49
CA HIS A 68 3.00 13.26 12.45
C HIS A 68 2.70 11.87 13.01
N THR A 69 1.99 11.07 12.20
CA THR A 69 1.67 9.66 12.41
C THR A 69 2.32 8.82 11.30
N GLU A 70 2.81 7.62 11.61
CA GLU A 70 3.19 6.67 10.57
C GLU A 70 1.96 6.30 9.73
N THR A 71 2.05 6.58 8.44
CA THR A 71 0.92 6.59 7.52
C THR A 71 1.22 5.74 6.30
N ILE A 72 0.22 5.05 5.78
CA ILE A 72 0.23 4.46 4.44
C ILE A 72 -0.64 5.31 3.50
N GLN A 73 -0.13 5.59 2.31
CA GLN A 73 -0.89 6.08 1.17
C GLN A 73 -1.06 4.94 0.17
N ILE A 74 -2.31 4.68 -0.20
CA ILE A 74 -2.74 3.61 -1.07
C ILE A 74 -3.33 4.25 -2.31
N GLU A 75 -2.91 3.80 -3.48
CA GLU A 75 -3.56 4.12 -4.73
C GLU A 75 -4.29 2.88 -5.25
N TYR A 76 -5.57 3.03 -5.56
CA TYR A 76 -6.45 1.92 -5.92
C TYR A 76 -7.34 2.26 -7.11
N ASP A 77 -7.80 1.21 -7.79
CA ASP A 77 -8.81 1.29 -8.84
C ASP A 77 -10.21 1.07 -8.23
N PRO A 78 -11.06 2.12 -8.19
CA PRO A 78 -12.41 2.02 -7.64
C PRO A 78 -13.33 1.07 -8.42
N GLN A 79 -12.98 0.69 -9.66
CA GLN A 79 -13.72 -0.31 -10.44
C GLN A 79 -13.44 -1.74 -9.99
N VAL A 80 -12.32 -1.98 -9.31
CA VAL A 80 -11.91 -3.30 -8.80
C VAL A 80 -12.16 -3.43 -7.30
N ILE A 81 -11.86 -2.38 -6.53
CA ILE A 81 -12.06 -2.36 -5.07
C ILE A 81 -12.67 -1.03 -4.62
N SER A 82 -13.75 -1.11 -3.84
CA SER A 82 -14.40 0.08 -3.30
C SER A 82 -13.66 0.64 -2.08
N TYR A 83 -13.71 1.96 -1.91
CA TYR A 83 -13.20 2.62 -0.71
C TYR A 83 -13.80 2.07 0.58
N ALA A 84 -15.08 1.68 0.56
CA ALA A 84 -15.75 1.03 1.67
C ALA A 84 -15.07 -0.29 2.09
N ASN A 85 -14.67 -1.13 1.13
CA ASN A 85 -13.96 -2.37 1.42
C ASN A 85 -12.56 -2.11 1.99
N ILE A 86 -11.88 -1.08 1.48
CA ILE A 86 -10.59 -0.64 2.01
C ILE A 86 -10.72 -0.18 3.47
N LEU A 87 -11.76 0.59 3.82
CA LEU A 87 -12.03 1.04 5.19
C LEU A 87 -12.37 -0.12 6.14
N LYS A 88 -13.13 -1.12 5.67
CA LYS A 88 -13.39 -2.33 6.46
C LYS A 88 -12.10 -3.09 6.74
N GLU A 89 -11.21 -3.21 5.75
CA GLU A 89 -9.90 -3.83 5.95
C GLU A 89 -9.06 -3.01 6.95
N PHE A 90 -9.09 -1.68 6.88
CA PHE A 90 -8.43 -0.81 7.85
C PHE A 90 -8.88 -1.09 9.30
N TRP A 91 -10.18 -0.96 9.60
CA TRP A 91 -10.68 -1.09 10.97
C TRP A 91 -10.65 -2.52 11.52
N ARG A 92 -10.79 -3.55 10.68
CA ARG A 92 -10.69 -4.96 11.13
C ARG A 92 -9.28 -5.40 11.51
N ASN A 93 -8.26 -4.64 11.10
CA ASN A 93 -6.86 -5.07 11.23
C ASN A 93 -6.01 -4.21 12.15
N HIS A 94 -6.63 -3.35 12.95
CA HIS A 94 -6.01 -2.74 14.12
C HIS A 94 -7.09 -2.35 15.15
N TYR A 95 -6.69 -2.16 16.39
CA TYR A 95 -7.58 -1.58 17.40
C TYR A 95 -7.57 -0.05 17.28
N PRO A 96 -8.72 0.62 17.05
CA PRO A 96 -8.77 2.04 16.75
C PRO A 96 -8.68 2.95 17.98
N ASN A 97 -9.00 2.44 19.18
CA ASN A 97 -9.12 3.24 20.41
C ASN A 97 -7.87 3.14 21.28
N ARG A 98 -6.71 3.45 20.70
CA ARG A 98 -5.44 3.38 21.43
C ARG A 98 -5.27 4.58 22.35
N ASP A 99 -4.81 4.32 23.57
CA ASP A 99 -4.37 5.37 24.48
C ASP A 99 -3.17 6.14 23.88
N ASN A 100 -3.31 7.46 23.80
CA ASN A 100 -2.29 8.39 23.30
C ASN A 100 -1.13 8.60 24.29
N TYR A 101 -1.13 7.95 25.45
CA TYR A 101 -0.07 8.02 26.47
C TYR A 101 1.36 7.73 25.95
N LYS A 102 1.50 7.04 24.81
CA LYS A 102 2.81 6.74 24.17
C LYS A 102 3.10 7.54 22.90
N GLY A 103 2.37 8.64 22.66
CA GLY A 103 2.61 9.57 21.57
C GLY A 103 1.80 9.31 20.29
N ARG A 104 1.87 10.26 19.36
CA ARG A 104 1.02 10.34 18.16
C ARG A 104 1.43 9.41 17.02
N GLN A 105 2.65 8.87 17.06
CA GLN A 105 3.25 8.09 15.97
C GLN A 105 2.37 6.91 15.48
N TYR A 106 1.58 6.30 16.36
CA TYR A 106 0.86 5.04 16.10
C TYR A 106 -0.65 5.11 16.34
N ILE A 107 -1.24 6.30 16.23
CA ILE A 107 -2.69 6.46 16.38
C ILE A 107 -3.46 5.87 15.18
N SER A 108 -4.76 5.70 15.37
CA SER A 108 -5.70 5.45 14.28
C SER A 108 -6.07 6.76 13.62
N LEU A 109 -5.81 6.89 12.31
CA LEU A 109 -5.98 8.12 11.54
C LEU A 109 -6.53 7.80 10.15
N VAL A 110 -7.49 8.59 9.68
CA VAL A 110 -8.04 8.55 8.32
C VAL A 110 -8.05 9.96 7.74
N HIS A 111 -7.35 10.13 6.63
CA HIS A 111 -7.40 11.35 5.83
C HIS A 111 -8.27 11.16 4.60
N TYR A 112 -9.34 11.96 4.48
CA TYR A 112 -10.22 11.93 3.32
C TYR A 112 -9.76 12.90 2.23
N HIS A 113 -9.79 12.46 0.97
CA HIS A 113 -9.37 13.26 -0.19
C HIS A 113 -10.55 13.98 -0.86
N THR A 114 -11.78 13.53 -0.60
CA THR A 114 -13.01 14.13 -1.15
C THR A 114 -14.15 14.09 -0.13
N ASP A 115 -15.18 14.91 -0.34
CA ASP A 115 -16.40 14.86 0.47
C ASP A 115 -17.13 13.52 0.34
N GLN A 116 -17.03 12.86 -0.81
CA GLN A 116 -17.58 11.52 -1.00
C GLN A 116 -16.89 10.50 -0.09
N GLN A 117 -15.55 10.53 0.00
CA GLN A 117 -14.82 9.70 0.95
C GLN A 117 -15.26 9.98 2.39
N ARG A 118 -15.43 11.25 2.78
CA ARG A 118 -15.93 11.61 4.12
C ARG A 118 -17.28 10.94 4.43
N GLN A 119 -18.23 10.98 3.49
CA GLN A 119 -19.53 10.33 3.69
C GLN A 119 -19.42 8.81 3.85
N VAL A 120 -18.57 8.16 3.04
CA VAL A 120 -18.32 6.71 3.14
C VAL A 120 -17.64 6.36 4.46
N ILE A 121 -16.69 7.17 4.94
CA ILE A 121 -16.03 6.99 6.24
C ILE A 121 -17.07 6.97 7.36
N GLU A 122 -17.97 7.94 7.40
CA GLU A 122 -19.01 8.01 8.45
C GLU A 122 -19.98 6.83 8.40
N ALA A 123 -20.32 6.35 7.20
CA ALA A 123 -21.18 5.18 7.04
C ALA A 123 -20.49 3.90 7.54
N ILE A 124 -19.24 3.66 7.12
CA ILE A 124 -18.49 2.45 7.49
C ILE A 124 -18.07 2.49 8.95
N ARG A 125 -17.76 3.67 9.52
CA ARG A 125 -17.48 3.83 10.94
C ARG A 125 -18.63 3.27 11.79
N LYS A 126 -19.88 3.63 11.48
CA LYS A 126 -21.06 3.12 12.22
C LYS A 126 -21.21 1.60 12.11
N GLU A 127 -20.92 1.02 10.94
CA GLU A 127 -20.90 -0.43 10.76
C GLU A 127 -19.82 -1.08 11.65
N MET A 128 -18.61 -0.51 11.66
CA MET A 128 -17.49 -1.04 12.43
C MET A 128 -17.65 -0.82 13.94
N GLU A 129 -18.27 0.28 14.39
CA GLU A 129 -18.65 0.50 15.80
C GLU A 129 -19.64 -0.55 16.27
N THR A 130 -20.61 -0.92 15.42
CA THR A 130 -21.55 -2.00 15.71
C THR A 130 -20.85 -3.36 15.79
N GLU A 131 -19.90 -3.62 14.90
CA GLU A 131 -19.08 -4.85 14.90
C GLU A 131 -18.16 -4.93 16.13
N LEU A 132 -17.56 -3.80 16.53
CA LEU A 132 -16.63 -3.70 17.66
C LEU A 132 -17.36 -3.70 19.02
N GLY A 133 -18.60 -3.22 19.07
CA GLY A 133 -19.37 -3.09 20.30
C GLY A 133 -19.02 -1.87 21.14
N GLU A 134 -18.28 -0.91 20.60
CA GLU A 134 -17.90 0.37 21.22
C GLU A 134 -17.71 1.46 20.16
N SER A 135 -17.62 2.72 20.59
CA SER A 135 -17.34 3.85 19.70
C SER A 135 -15.92 3.78 19.14
N ILE A 136 -15.72 4.19 17.89
CA ILE A 136 -14.41 4.25 17.26
C ILE A 136 -13.81 5.65 17.46
N GLU A 137 -12.58 5.73 17.95
CA GLU A 137 -11.86 6.99 18.24
C GLU A 137 -10.87 7.39 17.14
N THR A 138 -10.93 6.74 15.98
CA THR A 138 -10.12 7.09 14.80
C THR A 138 -10.24 8.58 14.48
N GLU A 139 -9.11 9.27 14.37
CA GLU A 139 -9.07 10.66 13.94
C GLU A 139 -9.41 10.75 12.44
N ILE A 140 -10.41 11.56 12.10
CA ILE A 140 -10.87 11.75 10.72
C ILE A 140 -10.70 13.23 10.37
N SER A 141 -9.91 13.53 9.34
CA SER A 141 -9.63 14.90 8.92
C SER A 141 -9.37 14.99 7.41
N PRO A 142 -9.50 16.17 6.77
CA PRO A 142 -9.19 16.30 5.36
C PRO A 142 -7.70 16.00 5.11
N PHE A 143 -7.40 15.37 3.98
CA PHE A 143 -6.02 15.20 3.52
C PHE A 143 -5.36 16.57 3.31
N SER A 144 -4.15 16.74 3.83
CA SER A 144 -3.38 17.97 3.68
C SER A 144 -2.02 17.70 3.05
N GLN A 145 -1.19 16.87 3.68
CA GLN A 145 0.15 16.55 3.21
C GLN A 145 0.54 15.12 3.57
N PHE A 146 1.46 14.56 2.78
CA PHE A 146 2.10 13.28 3.03
C PHE A 146 3.58 13.41 2.68
N THR A 147 4.46 13.07 3.63
CA THR A 147 5.90 13.01 3.39
C THR A 147 6.32 11.55 3.28
N LEU A 148 6.93 11.18 2.16
CA LEU A 148 7.43 9.82 1.94
C LEU A 148 8.49 9.46 3.00
N ALA A 149 8.34 8.30 3.62
CA ALA A 149 9.35 7.79 4.55
C ALA A 149 10.59 7.32 3.77
N GLU A 150 11.71 7.23 4.49
CA GLU A 150 13.00 6.84 3.93
C GLU A 150 12.91 5.48 3.22
N GLU A 151 13.69 5.31 2.16
CA GLU A 151 13.60 4.14 1.28
C GLU A 151 13.66 2.80 2.02
N ARG A 152 14.43 2.70 3.11
CA ARG A 152 14.50 1.50 3.95
C ARG A 152 13.14 1.04 4.52
N HIS A 153 12.14 1.92 4.58
CA HIS A 153 10.80 1.59 5.07
C HIS A 153 9.86 1.09 3.98
N GLN A 154 10.12 1.41 2.71
CA GLN A 154 9.25 1.03 1.60
C GLN A 154 9.40 -0.47 1.29
N LYS A 155 8.29 -1.20 1.16
CA LYS A 155 8.29 -2.64 0.86
C LYS A 155 9.19 -3.43 1.84
N TYR A 156 9.08 -3.09 3.12
CA TYR A 156 10.00 -3.52 4.17
C TYR A 156 10.23 -5.04 4.22
N TYR A 157 9.16 -5.83 4.09
CA TYR A 157 9.29 -7.29 4.17
C TYR A 157 9.96 -7.87 2.95
N LEU A 158 9.68 -7.38 1.74
CA LEU A 158 10.39 -7.78 0.52
C LEU A 158 11.90 -7.54 0.66
N LYS A 159 12.31 -6.42 1.26
CA LYS A 159 13.72 -6.07 1.45
C LYS A 159 14.49 -6.97 2.41
N ARG A 160 13.80 -7.85 3.15
CA ARG A 160 14.43 -8.88 3.99
C ARG A 160 14.90 -10.10 3.19
N TYR A 161 14.68 -10.11 1.88
CA TYR A 161 15.01 -11.20 0.96
C TYR A 161 16.08 -10.77 -0.07
N PRO A 162 17.35 -10.63 0.33
CA PRO A 162 18.40 -10.07 -0.53
C PRO A 162 18.61 -10.87 -1.83
N LYS A 163 18.52 -12.21 -1.77
CA LYS A 163 18.63 -13.06 -2.96
C LYS A 163 17.52 -12.78 -3.99
N ALA A 164 16.29 -12.57 -3.53
CA ALA A 164 15.20 -12.18 -4.40
C ALA A 164 15.43 -10.78 -4.98
N LEU A 165 15.88 -9.82 -4.17
CA LEU A 165 16.23 -8.48 -4.66
C LEU A 165 17.33 -8.50 -5.73
N ASP A 166 18.36 -9.32 -5.56
CA ASP A 166 19.42 -9.49 -6.57
C ASP A 166 18.85 -10.01 -7.90
N GLN A 167 17.90 -10.96 -7.84
CA GLN A 167 17.19 -11.48 -9.02
C GLN A 167 16.26 -10.43 -9.66
N LEU A 168 15.75 -9.48 -8.88
CA LEU A 168 14.87 -8.40 -9.33
C LEU A 168 15.64 -7.16 -9.83
N ALA A 169 16.93 -7.02 -9.52
CA ALA A 169 17.70 -5.80 -9.77
C ALA A 169 17.66 -5.32 -11.24
N ALA A 170 17.68 -6.26 -12.20
CA ALA A 170 17.58 -5.93 -13.62
C ALA A 170 16.23 -5.34 -14.04
N LEU A 171 15.17 -5.65 -13.28
CA LEU A 171 13.80 -5.19 -13.51
C LEU A 171 13.52 -3.83 -12.81
N TYR A 172 14.27 -3.55 -11.74
CA TYR A 172 14.18 -2.33 -10.91
C TYR A 172 15.54 -1.60 -10.89
N PRO A 173 15.93 -0.91 -11.98
CA PRO A 173 17.21 -0.21 -12.06
C PRO A 173 17.37 0.96 -11.08
N ASN A 174 16.25 1.50 -10.56
CA ASN A 174 16.24 2.50 -9.51
C ASN A 174 15.25 2.12 -8.40
N LYS A 175 15.39 2.78 -7.24
CA LYS A 175 14.65 2.42 -6.02
C LYS A 175 13.20 2.85 -6.10
N GLU A 176 12.94 3.96 -6.77
CA GLU A 176 11.62 4.57 -6.98
C GLU A 176 10.69 3.60 -7.71
N MET A 177 11.19 2.90 -8.73
CA MET A 177 10.45 1.85 -9.45
C MET A 177 9.99 0.71 -8.54
N LEU A 178 10.75 0.36 -7.50
CA LEU A 178 10.34 -0.68 -6.54
C LEU A 178 9.28 -0.17 -5.56
N VAL A 179 9.33 1.11 -5.21
CA VAL A 179 8.32 1.74 -4.35
C VAL A 179 6.98 1.80 -5.07
N ASP A 180 7.00 2.18 -6.34
CA ASP A 180 5.82 2.49 -7.16
C ASP A 180 5.28 1.29 -7.94
N SER A 181 5.79 0.08 -7.69
CA SER A 181 5.36 -1.11 -8.43
C SER A 181 4.24 -1.89 -7.75
N THR A 182 3.26 -2.30 -8.55
CA THR A 182 2.19 -3.23 -8.16
C THR A 182 2.76 -4.60 -7.83
N PHE A 183 3.65 -5.12 -8.67
CA PHE A 183 4.32 -6.39 -8.45
C PHE A 183 5.14 -6.36 -7.15
N ALA A 184 5.92 -5.30 -6.89
CA ALA A 184 6.65 -5.15 -5.64
C ALA A 184 5.72 -5.11 -4.41
N ALA A 185 4.55 -4.45 -4.51
CA ALA A 185 3.53 -4.45 -3.46
C ALA A 185 3.01 -5.87 -3.17
N ARG A 186 2.72 -6.64 -4.23
CA ARG A 186 2.31 -8.06 -4.10
C ARG A 186 3.41 -8.92 -3.51
N LEU A 187 4.65 -8.77 -3.96
CA LEU A 187 5.77 -9.54 -3.41
C LEU A 187 5.99 -9.24 -1.92
N ASN A 188 5.88 -7.97 -1.52
CA ASN A 188 5.95 -7.55 -0.12
C ASN A 188 4.83 -8.19 0.74
N GLY A 189 3.61 -8.23 0.21
CA GLY A 189 2.49 -8.94 0.81
C GLY A 189 2.72 -10.45 0.93
N PHE A 190 3.12 -11.07 -0.17
CA PHE A 190 3.39 -12.51 -0.27
C PHE A 190 4.39 -12.98 0.77
N VAL A 191 5.55 -12.32 0.89
CA VAL A 191 6.57 -12.72 1.87
C VAL A 191 6.16 -12.45 3.31
N LYS A 192 5.20 -11.55 3.53
CA LYS A 192 4.61 -11.32 4.85
C LYS A 192 3.54 -12.37 5.23
N GLY A 193 3.16 -13.22 4.28
CA GLY A 193 2.15 -14.28 4.44
C GLY A 193 0.76 -13.91 3.94
N PHE A 194 0.62 -12.82 3.16
CA PHE A 194 -0.66 -12.48 2.52
C PHE A 194 -0.74 -13.12 1.13
N GLY A 195 -1.69 -14.03 0.96
CA GLY A 195 -1.88 -14.80 -0.28
C GLY A 195 -1.00 -16.05 -0.36
N THR A 196 -1.08 -16.72 -1.50
CA THR A 196 -0.35 -17.95 -1.83
C THR A 196 0.35 -17.80 -3.18
N LYS A 197 1.26 -18.72 -3.52
CA LYS A 197 1.87 -18.74 -4.86
C LYS A 197 0.79 -18.83 -5.94
N ASP A 198 -0.18 -19.70 -5.75
CA ASP A 198 -1.27 -19.94 -6.70
C ASP A 198 -2.17 -18.71 -6.86
N SER A 199 -2.51 -18.02 -5.76
CA SER A 199 -3.36 -16.83 -5.84
C SER A 199 -2.65 -15.68 -6.55
N LEU A 200 -1.37 -15.44 -6.25
CA LEU A 200 -0.61 -14.38 -6.90
C LEU A 200 -0.36 -14.68 -8.38
N GLN A 201 -0.07 -15.93 -8.73
CA GLN A 201 0.04 -16.33 -10.14
C GLN A 201 -1.28 -16.11 -10.91
N LYS A 202 -2.43 -16.47 -10.30
CA LYS A 202 -3.74 -16.20 -10.90
C LYS A 202 -3.99 -14.71 -11.10
N GLU A 203 -3.62 -13.89 -10.12
CA GLU A 203 -3.78 -12.44 -10.21
C GLU A 203 -2.92 -11.82 -11.32
N ILE A 204 -1.64 -12.21 -11.42
CA ILE A 204 -0.75 -11.72 -12.49
C ILE A 204 -1.35 -12.01 -13.87
N ASN A 205 -1.99 -13.16 -14.05
CA ASN A 205 -2.63 -13.53 -15.32
C ASN A 205 -3.90 -12.72 -15.63
N GLN A 206 -4.50 -12.10 -14.61
CA GLN A 206 -5.67 -11.23 -14.74
C GLN A 206 -5.33 -9.76 -14.98
N TRP A 207 -4.06 -9.37 -14.80
CA TRP A 207 -3.63 -8.00 -15.06
C TRP A 207 -3.80 -7.60 -16.53
N SER A 208 -4.12 -6.33 -16.77
CA SER A 208 -4.36 -5.76 -18.10
C SER A 208 -3.08 -5.50 -18.92
N ILE A 209 -2.07 -6.36 -18.77
CA ILE A 209 -0.79 -6.30 -19.49
C ILE A 209 -0.73 -7.39 -20.57
N GLY A 210 0.27 -7.32 -21.46
CA GLY A 210 0.42 -8.31 -22.53
C GLY A 210 0.75 -9.71 -22.01
N GLU A 211 0.39 -10.73 -22.78
CA GLU A 211 0.62 -12.15 -22.40
C GLU A 211 2.10 -12.48 -22.21
N THR A 212 2.99 -11.81 -22.95
CA THR A 212 4.44 -11.94 -22.80
C THR A 212 4.89 -11.44 -21.43
N GLU A 213 4.39 -10.28 -21.01
CA GLU A 213 4.70 -9.66 -19.72
C GLU A 213 4.12 -10.49 -18.56
N LYS A 214 2.89 -11.00 -18.68
CA LYS A 214 2.29 -11.94 -17.69
C LYS A 214 3.14 -13.19 -17.51
N ALA A 215 3.55 -13.81 -18.61
CA ALA A 215 4.38 -15.00 -18.59
C ALA A 215 5.77 -14.72 -17.99
N PHE A 216 6.35 -13.56 -18.31
CA PHE A 216 7.62 -13.11 -17.75
C PHE A 216 7.53 -12.93 -16.23
N LEU A 217 6.56 -12.16 -15.72
CA LEU A 217 6.40 -11.92 -14.29
C LEU A 217 6.08 -13.20 -13.52
N THR A 218 5.21 -14.05 -14.06
CA THR A 218 4.88 -15.36 -13.47
C THR A 218 6.13 -16.23 -13.36
N LYS A 219 6.90 -16.35 -14.44
CA LYS A 219 8.14 -17.15 -14.45
C LYS A 219 9.17 -16.58 -13.47
N LEU A 220 9.33 -15.25 -13.45
CA LEU A 220 10.22 -14.56 -12.52
C LEU A 220 9.82 -14.86 -11.08
N PHE A 221 8.56 -14.60 -10.71
CA PHE A 221 8.01 -14.87 -9.37
C PHE A 221 8.28 -16.31 -8.89
N LEU A 222 7.98 -17.30 -9.74
CA LEU A 222 8.18 -18.71 -9.41
C LEU A 222 9.66 -19.11 -9.26
N SER A 223 10.57 -18.34 -9.88
CA SER A 223 12.02 -18.55 -9.81
C SER A 223 12.72 -17.81 -8.66
N LEU A 224 12.02 -16.90 -7.97
CA LEU A 224 12.59 -16.12 -6.87
C LEU A 224 12.99 -17.01 -5.70
N LYS A 225 14.16 -16.73 -5.14
CA LYS A 225 14.70 -17.39 -3.96
C LYS A 225 14.39 -16.54 -2.72
N TRP A 226 13.29 -16.90 -2.07
CA TRP A 226 12.89 -16.43 -0.74
C TRP A 226 13.79 -17.06 0.34
#